data_AF-A0A9P7EXC6-F1
#
_entry.id   AF-A0A9P7EXC6-F1
#
_cell.length_a   1.000
_cell.length_b   1.000
_cell.length_c   1.000
_cell.angle_alpha   90.00
_cell.angle_beta   90.00
_cell.angle_gamma   90.00
#
_symmetry.space_group_name_H-M   'P 1'
#
loop_
_entity.id
_entity.type
_entity.pdbx_description
1 polymer ?
#
loop_
_entity_poly.entity_id
_entity_poly.type
_entity_poly.pdbx_seq_one_letter_code
_entity_poly.pdbx_strand_id
1 'polypeptide(L)'
;MRYHSLVAALSLGSTALALHDQQFPVSTTGEACVRPLNIANLNNDGSHSFILGLKSEQWRLEEGPIENTTGNLIFDTVHSLLQRWPNTRYRNGHNIVPGVIPTGTLLYHGTVSHTIPSGPFWAATDPEHSLVFALGYGSGWQLTLAAMRPLKVLYFDGNSAAKVSEGTMDTQDIIAWGEVQPERYRDDQSRIKDLCRWGQEFGIDGFVRMEMDFEVMLCDVTAGVEVVSFLHVRVSWKDRIPYPGVPSTPSNPALDSDIWNRTFESMHSGSWHNRYPGDSRIVLDLAGLVSLYDIALAPSLVPVRAGLERWDHRVLGISSEDISQVKRKLAEVISRPDPSSGIDWKTLTHVIVDRYADRLEFMQHLLNFTSSDSQELLQRAMLMQNQLRVVFAPYILNATVVPSADTPGLPPLQWASPMFRLCATTHTTAMINHVPLMTPSERLLLKAIEDTTREICRVTTKMWAVGVMSGLDVLFPLELNEEELDVAQIMNDWRQDTQKLMSWLDWSIWIKCRPACGPEEMCYIPTWPIDGPEPWPPHQSPRDPAEVKNLADLVEHPPEGSASADGFFFIRIPTEEWRKPQPKCIRRLLPYES
;
A
#
# COMPACT_ATOMS: atom_id res chain seq x y z
N MET A 1 32.06 -7.35 48.59
CA MET A 1 31.93 -8.73 48.07
C MET A 1 32.46 -8.75 46.66
N ARG A 2 33.37 -9.69 46.39
CA ARG A 2 34.08 -9.86 45.11
C ARG A 2 33.15 -10.48 44.08
N TYR A 3 33.28 -10.08 42.81
CA TYR A 3 33.25 -11.04 41.70
C TYR A 3 34.24 -10.59 40.61
N HIS A 4 35.21 -11.48 40.36
CA HIS A 4 36.18 -11.46 39.27
C HIS A 4 35.55 -11.95 37.97
N SER A 5 36.08 -11.52 36.82
CA SER A 5 36.36 -12.35 35.63
C SER A 5 37.22 -11.52 34.66
N LEU A 6 38.53 -11.78 34.57
CA LEU A 6 39.19 -12.67 33.59
C LEU A 6 39.32 -12.04 32.20
N VAL A 7 40.42 -11.31 32.04
CA VAL A 7 41.03 -10.95 30.76
C VAL A 7 42.09 -12.02 30.46
N ALA A 8 42.00 -12.67 29.30
CA ALA A 8 43.04 -13.55 28.78
C ALA A 8 43.36 -13.16 27.32
N ALA A 9 44.65 -13.24 27.05
CA ALA A 9 45.40 -12.56 26.00
C ALA A 9 45.28 -13.15 24.58
N LEU A 10 45.52 -12.24 23.63
CA LEU A 10 45.95 -12.46 22.24
C LEU A 10 47.28 -13.24 22.16
N SER A 11 47.48 -14.05 21.11
CA SER A 11 48.59 -13.84 20.16
C SER A 11 48.53 -14.76 18.92
N LEU A 12 49.22 -14.27 17.87
CA LEU A 12 49.72 -14.91 16.64
C LEU A 12 48.72 -14.99 15.47
N GLY A 13 49.03 -14.50 14.27
CA GLY A 13 50.28 -13.97 13.74
C GLY A 13 50.09 -13.26 12.40
N SER A 14 51.03 -12.36 12.10
CA SER A 14 51.12 -11.58 10.88
C SER A 14 51.75 -12.39 9.74
N THR A 15 51.22 -12.23 8.53
CA THR A 15 51.99 -12.40 7.28
C THR A 15 51.61 -11.28 6.32
N ALA A 16 52.59 -10.40 6.08
CA ALA A 16 52.58 -9.39 5.03
C ALA A 16 52.95 -10.05 3.70
N LEU A 17 52.31 -9.66 2.60
CA LEU A 17 52.86 -9.82 1.26
C LEU A 17 52.60 -8.58 0.40
N ALA A 18 53.71 -8.18 -0.23
CA ALA A 18 54.06 -6.97 -0.95
C ALA A 18 53.10 -6.47 -2.06
N LEU A 19 53.15 -5.14 -2.20
CA LEU A 19 52.74 -4.34 -3.36
C LEU A 19 53.57 -4.69 -4.62
N HIS A 20 52.91 -4.57 -5.78
CA HIS A 20 53.59 -4.34 -7.05
C HIS A 20 52.94 -3.17 -7.79
N ASP A 21 53.77 -2.14 -8.01
CA ASP A 21 53.57 -0.99 -8.89
C ASP A 21 53.45 -1.41 -10.35
N GLN A 22 52.51 -0.81 -11.09
CA GLN A 22 52.75 -0.45 -12.50
C GLN A 22 52.12 0.90 -12.84
N GLN A 23 52.95 1.75 -13.45
CA GLN A 23 52.74 3.13 -13.84
C GLN A 23 51.96 3.29 -15.16
N PHE A 24 51.09 4.31 -15.18
CA PHE A 24 50.67 5.27 -16.23
C PHE A 24 50.88 4.98 -17.74
N PRO A 25 49.99 5.51 -18.60
CA PRO A 25 50.29 6.84 -19.15
C PRO A 25 49.09 7.81 -19.25
N VAL A 26 49.48 9.09 -19.24
CA VAL A 26 48.70 10.31 -19.44
C VAL A 26 48.41 10.53 -20.93
N SER A 27 47.23 11.05 -21.28
CA SER A 27 47.06 11.97 -22.41
C SER A 27 45.78 12.82 -22.26
N THR A 28 45.79 13.95 -22.96
CA THR A 28 45.23 15.25 -22.61
C THR A 28 44.05 15.70 -23.49
N THR A 29 43.37 16.74 -23.00
CA THR A 29 42.61 17.82 -23.70
C THR A 29 41.22 17.55 -24.30
N GLY A 30 40.28 18.48 -24.01
CA GLY A 30 39.18 18.84 -24.91
C GLY A 30 37.83 19.11 -24.21
N GLU A 31 37.43 20.38 -24.16
CA GLU A 31 36.23 20.90 -23.51
C GLU A 31 34.88 20.53 -24.16
N ALA A 32 33.84 20.73 -23.35
CA ALA A 32 32.47 21.15 -23.68
C ALA A 32 31.41 20.12 -24.15
N CYS A 33 30.50 19.90 -23.19
CA CYS A 33 29.03 19.98 -23.29
C CYS A 33 28.23 18.85 -23.94
N VAL A 34 27.24 18.40 -23.16
CA VAL A 34 26.14 17.47 -23.45
C VAL A 34 26.56 16.00 -23.56
N ARG A 35 26.09 15.15 -22.63
CA ARG A 35 26.14 13.69 -22.82
C ARG A 35 24.82 12.97 -22.57
N PRO A 36 24.52 11.93 -23.38
CA PRO A 36 23.26 11.22 -23.42
C PRO A 36 23.26 10.01 -22.47
N LEU A 37 22.05 9.54 -22.12
CA LEU A 37 21.79 8.30 -21.40
C LEU A 37 22.54 7.12 -22.05
N ASN A 38 23.41 6.45 -21.30
CA ASN A 38 24.16 5.28 -21.78
C ASN A 38 23.65 4.00 -21.08
N ILE A 39 22.84 3.23 -21.80
CA ILE A 39 22.33 1.90 -21.42
C ILE A 39 23.41 0.88 -21.78
N ALA A 40 24.45 0.74 -20.94
CA ALA A 40 25.40 -0.36 -21.02
C ALA A 40 26.26 -0.41 -19.74
N ASN A 41 25.72 -1.03 -18.69
CA ASN A 41 26.50 -1.72 -17.63
C ASN A 41 25.58 -2.44 -16.62
N LEU A 42 24.55 -3.14 -17.13
CA LEU A 42 23.82 -4.16 -16.37
C LEU A 42 24.38 -5.51 -16.79
N ASN A 43 25.55 -5.89 -16.28
CA ASN A 43 25.93 -7.28 -16.13
C ASN A 43 27.17 -7.39 -15.25
N ASN A 44 27.02 -8.17 -14.18
CA ASN A 44 28.07 -8.77 -13.36
C ASN A 44 28.62 -7.93 -12.18
N ASP A 45 27.86 -7.84 -11.08
CA ASP A 45 28.46 -7.89 -9.73
C ASP A 45 27.42 -8.21 -8.62
N GLY A 46 27.15 -9.50 -8.41
CA GLY A 46 26.04 -9.98 -7.57
C GLY A 46 26.36 -10.29 -6.10
N SER A 47 27.59 -10.03 -5.61
CA SER A 47 27.95 -10.46 -4.24
C SER A 47 28.81 -9.49 -3.43
N HIS A 48 29.27 -8.37 -4.00
CA HIS A 48 30.16 -7.42 -3.30
C HIS A 48 29.52 -6.06 -2.94
N SER A 49 28.30 -5.76 -3.40
CA SER A 49 27.68 -4.45 -3.18
C SER A 49 27.12 -4.23 -1.76
N PHE A 50 26.78 -5.29 -1.02
CA PHE A 50 26.12 -5.14 0.27
C PHE A 50 27.05 -4.70 1.41
N ILE A 51 28.36 -5.01 1.32
CA ILE A 51 29.34 -4.63 2.35
C ILE A 51 29.93 -3.22 2.11
N LEU A 52 29.75 -2.65 0.91
CA LEU A 52 30.29 -1.33 0.56
C LEU A 52 29.38 -0.14 0.96
N GLY A 53 28.12 -0.37 1.33
CA GLY A 53 27.18 0.70 1.75
C GLY A 53 27.51 1.39 3.08
N LEU A 54 28.41 0.82 3.90
CA LEU A 54 28.82 1.43 5.18
C LEU A 54 30.11 2.26 5.13
N LYS A 55 30.79 2.31 3.99
CA LYS A 55 32.00 3.12 3.84
C LYS A 55 31.70 4.33 2.95
N SER A 56 31.36 5.42 3.62
CA SER A 56 31.20 6.79 3.10
C SER A 56 29.84 7.12 2.45
N GLU A 57 28.72 6.68 3.03
CA GLU A 57 27.49 7.46 2.84
C GLU A 57 27.65 8.82 3.52
N GLN A 58 27.65 9.89 2.71
CA GLN A 58 27.75 11.24 3.22
C GLN A 58 26.36 11.69 3.68
N TRP A 59 26.19 11.89 4.99
CA TRP A 59 24.94 12.32 5.63
C TRP A 59 24.66 13.81 5.37
N ARG A 60 24.39 14.15 4.10
CA ARG A 60 24.14 15.51 3.62
C ARG A 60 22.65 15.83 3.72
N LEU A 61 22.32 16.98 4.30
CA LEU A 61 20.93 17.44 4.46
C LEU A 61 20.35 18.04 3.17
N GLU A 62 21.19 18.47 2.24
CA GLU A 62 20.78 19.09 0.97
C GLU A 62 20.43 18.07 -0.13
N GLU A 63 20.83 16.80 0.04
CA GLU A 63 20.63 15.76 -0.96
C GLU A 63 19.31 15.02 -0.69
N GLY A 64 18.28 15.36 -1.47
CA GLY A 64 16.99 14.66 -1.46
C GLY A 64 17.06 13.24 -2.03
N PRO A 65 15.92 12.53 -2.07
CA PRO A 65 15.84 11.18 -2.62
C PRO A 65 16.03 11.24 -4.14
N ILE A 66 16.56 10.16 -4.71
CA ILE A 66 16.74 10.04 -6.16
C ILE A 66 15.35 9.94 -6.82
N GLU A 67 15.12 10.69 -7.91
CA GLU A 67 13.79 10.89 -8.54
C GLU A 67 13.05 9.60 -8.95
N ASN A 68 13.75 8.47 -9.13
CA ASN A 68 13.15 7.19 -9.52
C ASN A 68 13.08 6.15 -8.39
N THR A 69 13.40 6.54 -7.16
CA THR A 69 13.29 5.63 -6.01
C THR A 69 11.84 5.33 -5.66
N THR A 70 11.59 4.11 -5.25
CA THR A 70 10.26 3.61 -4.89
C THR A 70 10.18 3.09 -3.46
N GLY A 71 11.21 3.35 -2.65
CA GLY A 71 11.27 2.90 -1.26
C GLY A 71 10.07 3.36 -0.44
N ASN A 72 9.61 4.60 -0.62
CA ASN A 72 8.38 5.13 -0.02
C ASN A 72 7.12 4.37 -0.46
N LEU A 73 7.02 4.00 -1.73
CA LEU A 73 5.86 3.27 -2.27
C LEU A 73 5.80 1.83 -1.74
N ILE A 74 6.95 1.15 -1.70
CA ILE A 74 7.06 -0.19 -1.11
C ILE A 74 6.74 -0.13 0.39
N PHE A 75 7.30 0.85 1.11
CA PHE A 75 7.05 1.06 2.53
C PHE A 75 5.55 1.25 2.81
N ASP A 76 4.89 2.17 2.12
CA ASP A 76 3.48 2.48 2.38
C ASP A 76 2.54 1.35 1.92
N THR A 77 2.84 0.67 0.80
CA THR A 77 2.04 -0.50 0.39
C THR A 77 2.14 -1.63 1.40
N VAL A 78 3.33 -1.91 1.97
CA VAL A 78 3.51 -2.91 3.03
C VAL A 78 2.76 -2.54 4.30
N HIS A 79 2.78 -1.26 4.69
CA HIS A 79 1.94 -0.76 5.78
C HIS A 79 0.46 -1.02 5.53
N SER A 80 0.02 -0.93 4.27
CA SER A 80 -1.37 -0.96 3.84
C SER A 80 -1.95 -2.35 3.57
N LEU A 81 -1.14 -3.40 3.56
CA LEU A 81 -1.61 -4.76 3.24
C LEU A 81 -2.76 -5.20 4.16
N LEU A 82 -3.80 -5.77 3.56
CA LEU A 82 -5.04 -6.22 4.22
C LEU A 82 -5.86 -5.10 4.90
N GLN A 83 -5.55 -3.82 4.66
CA GLN A 83 -6.37 -2.70 5.15
C GLN A 83 -7.28 -2.17 4.03
N ARG A 84 -8.57 -1.96 4.30
CA ARG A 84 -9.51 -1.50 3.26
C ARG A 84 -9.22 -0.07 2.76
N TRP A 85 -9.08 0.88 3.68
CA TRP A 85 -8.97 2.31 3.35
C TRP A 85 -7.82 2.66 2.39
N PRO A 86 -6.56 2.26 2.64
CA PRO A 86 -5.47 2.54 1.71
C PRO A 86 -5.65 1.84 0.36
N ASN A 87 -6.16 0.60 0.35
CA ASN A 87 -6.38 -0.15 -0.87
C ASN A 87 -7.55 0.41 -1.70
N THR A 88 -8.55 1.05 -1.08
CA THR A 88 -9.53 1.87 -1.80
C THR A 88 -8.90 3.14 -2.36
N ARG A 89 -7.96 3.77 -1.64
CA ARG A 89 -7.31 5.01 -2.11
C ARG A 89 -6.37 4.77 -3.29
N TYR A 90 -5.55 3.73 -3.20
CA TYR A 90 -4.59 3.28 -4.22
C TYR A 90 -5.06 1.93 -4.76
N ARG A 91 -6.03 1.99 -5.67
CA ARG A 91 -6.80 0.81 -6.12
C ARG A 91 -6.01 -0.20 -6.93
N ASN A 92 -5.02 0.28 -7.65
CA ASN A 92 -4.19 -0.55 -8.50
C ASN A 92 -3.06 -1.14 -7.66
N GLY A 93 -3.27 -2.40 -7.25
CA GLY A 93 -2.26 -3.16 -6.53
C GLY A 93 -0.98 -3.34 -7.33
N HIS A 94 0.15 -3.35 -6.64
CA HIS A 94 1.47 -3.60 -7.22
C HIS A 94 2.24 -4.69 -6.47
N ASN A 95 1.60 -5.36 -5.51
CA ASN A 95 2.21 -6.37 -4.67
C ASN A 95 1.45 -7.70 -4.74
N ILE A 96 2.22 -8.78 -4.79
CA ILE A 96 1.74 -10.15 -4.68
C ILE A 96 2.42 -10.74 -3.45
N VAL A 97 1.63 -11.20 -2.48
CA VAL A 97 2.15 -11.63 -1.17
C VAL A 97 1.64 -13.02 -0.84
N PRO A 98 2.52 -14.02 -0.65
CA PRO A 98 2.12 -15.29 -0.08
C PRO A 98 1.54 -15.11 1.32
N GLY A 99 0.58 -15.95 1.67
CA GLY A 99 -0.05 -15.90 2.98
C GLY A 99 -0.73 -17.21 3.35
N VAL A 100 -1.31 -17.19 4.54
CA VAL A 100 -2.01 -18.32 5.13
C VAL A 100 -3.31 -17.84 5.77
N ILE A 101 -4.39 -18.57 5.52
CA ILE A 101 -5.60 -18.47 6.33
C ILE A 101 -5.49 -19.54 7.43
N PRO A 102 -5.43 -19.17 8.73
CA PRO A 102 -5.24 -20.13 9.82
C PRO A 102 -6.42 -21.10 9.97
N THR A 103 -6.14 -22.28 10.54
CA THR A 103 -7.17 -23.24 10.96
C THR A 103 -8.20 -22.59 11.87
N GLY A 104 -9.48 -22.93 11.67
CA GLY A 104 -10.62 -22.41 12.41
C GLY A 104 -11.20 -21.11 11.85
N THR A 105 -10.56 -20.50 10.84
CA THR A 105 -11.11 -19.30 10.19
C THR A 105 -12.40 -19.64 9.45
N LEU A 106 -13.44 -18.82 9.65
CA LEU A 106 -14.70 -18.96 8.93
C LEU A 106 -14.68 -18.16 7.63
N LEU A 107 -15.23 -18.75 6.58
CA LEU A 107 -15.43 -18.15 5.26
C LEU A 107 -16.89 -18.31 4.84
N TYR A 108 -17.43 -17.35 4.10
CA TYR A 108 -18.86 -17.25 3.82
C TYR A 108 -19.13 -17.15 2.32
N HIS A 109 -20.12 -17.87 1.81
CA HIS A 109 -20.53 -17.80 0.41
C HIS A 109 -22.04 -17.65 0.28
N GLY A 110 -22.47 -16.54 -0.32
CA GLY A 110 -23.86 -16.22 -0.59
C GLY A 110 -24.20 -16.62 -2.01
N THR A 111 -25.31 -17.33 -2.18
CA THR A 111 -25.73 -17.84 -3.48
C THR A 111 -27.24 -17.99 -3.57
N VAL A 112 -27.74 -18.16 -4.79
CA VAL A 112 -29.15 -18.51 -5.05
C VAL A 112 -29.39 -20.01 -5.05
N SER A 113 -28.32 -20.81 -5.08
CA SER A 113 -28.39 -22.27 -5.17
C SER A 113 -28.20 -22.96 -3.82
N HIS A 114 -28.91 -24.07 -3.59
CA HIS A 114 -28.67 -24.96 -2.45
C HIS A 114 -27.66 -26.08 -2.81
N THR A 115 -26.64 -25.74 -3.59
CA THR A 115 -25.58 -26.68 -3.95
C THR A 115 -24.24 -26.11 -3.52
N ILE A 116 -23.40 -26.98 -2.94
CA ILE A 116 -22.02 -26.64 -2.67
C ILE A 116 -21.33 -26.53 -4.04
N PRO A 117 -20.60 -25.43 -4.34
CA PRO A 117 -19.91 -25.27 -5.62
C PRO A 117 -19.01 -26.45 -5.92
N SER A 118 -19.04 -26.97 -7.15
CA SER A 118 -18.23 -28.15 -7.55
C SER A 118 -16.82 -27.79 -8.04
N GLY A 119 -16.50 -26.51 -8.13
CA GLY A 119 -15.22 -25.98 -8.59
C GLY A 119 -14.87 -24.67 -7.89
N PRO A 120 -13.94 -23.88 -8.47
CA PRO A 120 -13.52 -22.63 -7.85
C PRO A 120 -14.67 -21.66 -7.61
N PHE A 121 -14.66 -20.97 -6.48
CA PHE A 121 -15.74 -20.08 -6.04
C PHE A 121 -15.22 -18.97 -5.12
N TRP A 122 -16.07 -17.97 -4.88
CA TRP A 122 -15.77 -16.82 -4.03
C TRP A 122 -16.33 -17.04 -2.63
N ALA A 123 -15.51 -16.84 -1.62
CA ALA A 123 -15.93 -16.77 -0.24
C ALA A 123 -15.48 -15.44 0.38
N ALA A 124 -16.40 -14.72 1.02
CA ALA A 124 -16.08 -13.54 1.78
C ALA A 124 -15.53 -13.91 3.17
N THR A 125 -14.77 -12.99 3.73
CA THR A 125 -14.28 -13.11 5.11
C THR A 125 -15.36 -12.71 6.12
N ASP A 126 -16.25 -11.78 5.77
CA ASP A 126 -17.40 -11.37 6.56
C ASP A 126 -18.74 -11.84 5.97
N PRO A 127 -19.70 -12.27 6.82
CA PRO A 127 -20.98 -12.77 6.35
C PRO A 127 -21.84 -11.70 5.69
N GLU A 128 -21.76 -10.43 6.15
CA GLU A 128 -22.48 -9.29 5.58
C GLU A 128 -22.12 -9.09 4.11
N HIS A 129 -20.82 -9.20 3.79
CA HIS A 129 -20.33 -9.15 2.41
C HIS A 129 -20.87 -10.31 1.58
N SER A 130 -20.78 -11.54 2.09
CA SER A 130 -21.33 -12.73 1.43
C SER A 130 -22.84 -12.63 1.15
N LEU A 131 -23.62 -12.09 2.10
CA LEU A 131 -25.08 -11.98 1.98
C LEU A 131 -25.54 -11.10 0.82
N VAL A 132 -24.68 -10.19 0.36
CA VAL A 132 -24.91 -9.37 -0.84
C VAL A 132 -25.13 -10.25 -2.08
N PHE A 133 -24.51 -11.44 -2.12
CA PHE A 133 -24.59 -12.37 -3.24
C PHE A 133 -25.69 -13.43 -3.11
N ALA A 134 -26.41 -13.47 -1.98
CA ALA A 134 -27.54 -14.38 -1.74
C ALA A 134 -28.84 -13.89 -2.43
N LEU A 135 -28.79 -13.59 -3.74
CA LEU A 135 -29.79 -12.83 -4.51
C LEU A 135 -31.05 -13.62 -4.99
N GLY A 136 -31.57 -14.56 -4.20
CA GLY A 136 -32.75 -15.34 -4.60
C GLY A 136 -34.09 -14.59 -4.46
N TYR A 137 -35.20 -15.20 -4.89
CA TYR A 137 -36.55 -14.59 -4.84
C TYR A 137 -37.07 -14.50 -3.38
N GLY A 138 -36.70 -13.46 -2.64
CA GLY A 138 -37.15 -13.25 -1.25
C GLY A 138 -36.44 -14.15 -0.21
N SER A 139 -35.49 -14.95 -0.67
CA SER A 139 -34.64 -15.83 0.14
C SER A 139 -33.42 -16.24 -0.68
N GLY A 140 -32.31 -16.54 -0.02
CA GLY A 140 -31.06 -16.98 -0.63
C GLY A 140 -30.36 -17.97 0.29
N TRP A 141 -29.19 -18.45 -0.11
CA TRP A 141 -28.43 -19.42 0.67
C TRP A 141 -27.12 -18.82 1.14
N GLN A 142 -26.79 -19.04 2.41
CA GLN A 142 -25.53 -18.66 3.03
C GLN A 142 -24.79 -19.94 3.42
N LEU A 143 -23.73 -20.25 2.69
CA LEU A 143 -22.79 -21.32 3.02
C LEU A 143 -21.73 -20.74 3.97
N THR A 144 -21.43 -21.46 5.05
CA THR A 144 -20.35 -21.15 5.99
C THR A 144 -19.39 -22.31 6.03
N LEU A 145 -18.11 -22.01 5.82
CA LEU A 145 -17.02 -22.95 5.77
C LEU A 145 -16.04 -22.64 6.91
N ALA A 146 -15.39 -23.66 7.45
CA ALA A 146 -14.28 -23.52 8.37
C ALA A 146 -13.01 -24.08 7.74
N ALA A 147 -11.89 -23.34 7.83
CA ALA A 147 -10.58 -23.86 7.47
C ALA A 147 -10.14 -24.97 8.45
N MET A 148 -9.93 -26.18 7.96
CA MET A 148 -9.56 -27.36 8.77
C MET A 148 -8.05 -27.55 8.90
N ARG A 149 -7.29 -26.84 8.06
CA ARG A 149 -5.83 -26.71 8.11
C ARG A 149 -5.46 -25.28 7.68
N PRO A 150 -4.20 -24.86 7.88
CA PRO A 150 -3.71 -23.65 7.24
C PRO A 150 -3.92 -23.72 5.71
N LEU A 151 -4.66 -22.76 5.15
CA LEU A 151 -4.87 -22.65 3.71
C LEU A 151 -3.80 -21.75 3.12
N LYS A 152 -3.05 -22.25 2.14
CA LYS A 152 -2.01 -21.49 1.44
C LYS A 152 -2.67 -20.56 0.44
N VAL A 153 -2.46 -19.26 0.57
CA VAL A 153 -3.09 -18.26 -0.31
C VAL A 153 -2.07 -17.30 -0.91
N LEU A 154 -2.45 -16.66 -2.02
CA LEU A 154 -1.77 -15.47 -2.52
C LEU A 154 -2.68 -14.25 -2.39
N TYR A 155 -2.16 -13.17 -1.85
CA TYR A 155 -2.86 -11.89 -1.74
C TYR A 155 -2.42 -10.94 -2.86
N PHE A 156 -3.41 -10.37 -3.55
CA PHE A 156 -3.23 -9.24 -4.46
C PHE A 156 -3.70 -7.97 -3.74
N ASP A 157 -2.80 -7.02 -3.52
CA ASP A 157 -3.14 -5.75 -2.88
C ASP A 157 -3.96 -4.83 -3.80
N GLY A 158 -4.27 -3.63 -3.30
CA GLY A 158 -5.22 -2.73 -3.94
C GLY A 158 -6.67 -3.20 -3.80
N ASN A 159 -7.55 -2.56 -4.55
CA ASN A 159 -8.96 -2.93 -4.66
C ASN A 159 -9.10 -3.99 -5.76
N SER A 160 -8.40 -5.11 -5.57
CA SER A 160 -8.10 -6.10 -6.61
C SER A 160 -9.28 -6.91 -7.11
N ALA A 161 -10.45 -6.76 -6.51
CA ALA A 161 -11.69 -7.34 -7.00
C ALA A 161 -12.67 -6.30 -7.56
N ALA A 162 -12.35 -5.00 -7.48
CA ALA A 162 -13.15 -3.98 -8.16
C ALA A 162 -13.15 -4.20 -9.68
N LYS A 163 -14.33 -4.47 -10.24
CA LYS A 163 -14.52 -4.71 -11.69
C LYS A 163 -14.54 -3.41 -12.48
N VAL A 164 -13.36 -2.81 -12.62
CA VAL A 164 -13.13 -1.57 -13.36
C VAL A 164 -11.95 -1.75 -14.32
N SER A 165 -11.97 -1.10 -15.50
CA SER A 165 -10.91 -1.24 -16.51
C SER A 165 -9.65 -0.43 -16.16
N GLU A 166 -9.71 0.35 -15.08
CA GLU A 166 -8.68 1.24 -14.58
C GLU A 166 -7.56 0.55 -13.79
N GLY A 167 -7.50 -0.79 -13.74
CA GLY A 167 -6.25 -1.51 -13.45
C GLY A 167 -6.17 -2.32 -12.17
N THR A 168 -7.27 -2.41 -11.47
CA THR A 168 -7.43 -3.16 -10.23
C THR A 168 -7.07 -4.63 -10.37
N MET A 169 -7.20 -5.20 -11.57
CA MET A 169 -6.92 -6.61 -11.84
C MET A 169 -5.57 -6.88 -12.52
N ASP A 170 -4.77 -5.85 -12.84
CA ASP A 170 -3.59 -6.04 -13.70
C ASP A 170 -2.59 -7.06 -13.11
N THR A 171 -2.41 -7.09 -11.79
CA THR A 171 -1.51 -8.04 -11.10
C THR A 171 -1.99 -9.48 -11.19
N GLN A 172 -3.31 -9.71 -11.20
CA GLN A 172 -3.88 -11.05 -11.36
C GLN A 172 -3.73 -11.53 -12.81
N ASP A 173 -3.95 -10.63 -13.77
CA ASP A 173 -3.91 -10.93 -15.20
C ASP A 173 -2.50 -11.38 -15.65
N ILE A 174 -1.44 -10.73 -15.18
CA ILE A 174 -0.07 -11.17 -15.52
C ILE A 174 0.26 -12.58 -14.98
N ILE A 175 -0.37 -13.00 -13.87
CA ILE A 175 -0.20 -14.36 -13.34
C ILE A 175 -1.05 -15.34 -14.14
N ALA A 176 -2.35 -15.05 -14.29
CA ALA A 176 -3.33 -15.90 -14.96
C ALA A 176 -3.01 -16.12 -16.45
N TRP A 177 -2.65 -15.05 -17.16
CA TRP A 177 -2.60 -15.01 -18.62
C TRP A 177 -1.24 -14.62 -19.18
N GLY A 178 -0.32 -14.09 -18.36
CA GLY A 178 1.01 -13.67 -18.82
C GLY A 178 1.02 -12.33 -19.55
N GLU A 179 -0.09 -11.58 -19.48
CA GLU A 179 -0.25 -10.23 -19.99
C GLU A 179 -1.42 -9.54 -19.25
N VAL A 180 -1.44 -8.22 -19.25
CA VAL A 180 -2.57 -7.44 -18.72
C VAL A 180 -3.69 -7.43 -19.76
N GLN A 181 -4.94 -7.74 -19.36
CA GLN A 181 -6.09 -7.82 -20.27
C GLN A 181 -7.21 -6.85 -19.82
N PRO A 182 -7.09 -5.53 -20.08
CA PRO A 182 -8.02 -4.52 -19.56
C PRO A 182 -9.48 -4.74 -19.94
N GLU A 183 -9.75 -5.40 -21.06
CA GLU A 183 -11.10 -5.74 -21.53
C GLU A 183 -11.74 -6.91 -20.76
N ARG A 184 -10.94 -7.72 -20.07
CA ARG A 184 -11.38 -8.88 -19.27
C ARG A 184 -11.62 -8.54 -17.81
N TYR A 185 -11.74 -7.27 -17.45
CA TYR A 185 -11.98 -6.83 -16.06
C TYR A 185 -13.29 -7.36 -15.43
N ARG A 186 -14.19 -7.98 -16.22
CA ARG A 186 -15.41 -8.67 -15.75
C ARG A 186 -15.33 -10.19 -15.83
N ASP A 187 -14.30 -10.73 -16.46
CA ASP A 187 -14.13 -12.18 -16.70
C ASP A 187 -13.48 -12.88 -15.49
N ASP A 188 -14.09 -12.68 -14.33
CA ASP A 188 -13.62 -13.26 -13.07
C ASP A 188 -13.69 -14.79 -13.08
N GLN A 189 -14.64 -15.37 -13.82
CA GLN A 189 -14.75 -16.83 -13.96
C GLN A 189 -13.53 -17.44 -14.66
N SER A 190 -13.06 -16.87 -15.77
CA SER A 190 -11.88 -17.41 -16.43
C SER A 190 -10.64 -17.14 -15.60
N ARG A 191 -10.55 -15.96 -14.99
CA ARG A 191 -9.43 -15.57 -14.11
C ARG A 191 -9.27 -16.53 -12.94
N ILE A 192 -10.32 -16.82 -12.17
CA ILE A 192 -10.23 -17.77 -11.04
C ILE A 192 -9.83 -19.17 -11.51
N LYS A 193 -10.38 -19.65 -12.64
CA LYS A 193 -10.05 -20.98 -13.18
C LYS A 193 -8.58 -21.07 -13.59
N ASP A 194 -8.06 -20.05 -14.27
CA ASP A 194 -6.68 -20.04 -14.74
C ASP A 194 -5.68 -19.80 -13.61
N LEU A 195 -6.01 -18.93 -12.64
CA LEU A 195 -5.24 -18.76 -11.41
C LEU A 195 -5.18 -20.06 -10.61
N CYS A 196 -6.30 -20.75 -10.40
CA CYS A 196 -6.32 -22.03 -9.68
C CYS A 196 -5.57 -23.13 -10.44
N ARG A 197 -5.65 -23.17 -11.78
CA ARG A 197 -4.84 -24.10 -12.59
C ARG A 197 -3.36 -23.84 -12.41
N TRP A 198 -2.93 -22.58 -12.42
CA TRP A 198 -1.54 -22.20 -12.17
C TRP A 198 -1.11 -22.50 -10.72
N GLY A 199 -1.96 -22.19 -9.75
CA GLY A 199 -1.67 -22.35 -8.33
C GLY A 199 -1.61 -23.81 -7.87
N GLN A 200 -2.21 -24.73 -8.62
CA GLN A 200 -2.22 -26.16 -8.32
C GLN A 200 -0.79 -26.74 -8.19
N GLU A 201 0.15 -26.32 -9.03
CA GLU A 201 1.56 -26.76 -8.98
C GLU A 201 2.21 -26.44 -7.62
N PHE A 202 1.76 -25.38 -6.97
CA PHE A 202 2.33 -24.86 -5.73
C PHE A 202 1.50 -25.19 -4.48
N GLY A 203 0.41 -25.93 -4.64
CA GLY A 203 -0.55 -26.23 -3.58
C GLY A 203 -1.23 -24.98 -3.01
N ILE A 204 -1.52 -23.98 -3.86
CA ILE A 204 -2.30 -22.80 -3.46
C ILE A 204 -3.77 -23.20 -3.36
N ASP A 205 -4.37 -22.93 -2.20
CA ASP A 205 -5.78 -23.20 -1.90
C ASP A 205 -6.70 -22.07 -2.37
N GLY A 206 -6.19 -20.84 -2.49
CA GLY A 206 -6.97 -19.72 -3.00
C GLY A 206 -6.22 -18.39 -3.12
N PHE A 207 -6.94 -17.36 -3.54
CA PHE A 207 -6.40 -16.03 -3.79
C PHE A 207 -7.22 -14.98 -3.05
N VAL A 208 -6.56 -14.20 -2.20
CA VAL A 208 -7.18 -13.11 -1.43
C VAL A 208 -7.15 -11.84 -2.25
N ARG A 209 -8.28 -11.13 -2.29
CA ARG A 209 -8.44 -9.83 -2.95
C ARG A 209 -9.51 -9.00 -2.25
N MET A 210 -9.66 -7.75 -2.65
CA MET A 210 -10.53 -6.79 -1.95
C MET A 210 -11.47 -6.07 -2.92
N GLU A 211 -12.75 -5.97 -2.53
CA GLU A 211 -13.78 -5.12 -3.14
C GLU A 211 -14.16 -3.96 -2.19
N MET A 212 -15.39 -3.97 -1.67
CA MET A 212 -15.84 -3.20 -0.51
C MET A 212 -15.40 -3.83 0.82
N ASP A 213 -15.00 -5.10 0.78
CA ASP A 213 -14.48 -5.91 1.88
C ASP A 213 -13.60 -7.05 1.29
N PHE A 214 -12.94 -7.86 2.12
CA PHE A 214 -12.04 -8.92 1.68
C PHE A 214 -12.78 -10.21 1.29
N GLU A 215 -12.33 -10.78 0.17
CA GLU A 215 -12.79 -12.07 -0.33
C GLU A 215 -11.63 -12.99 -0.71
N VAL A 216 -11.96 -14.27 -0.82
CA VAL A 216 -11.06 -15.36 -1.18
C VAL A 216 -11.67 -16.11 -2.37
N MET A 217 -10.95 -16.10 -3.49
CA MET A 217 -11.18 -17.01 -4.60
C MET A 217 -10.60 -18.39 -4.22
N LEU A 218 -11.44 -19.28 -3.70
CA LEU A 218 -11.05 -20.64 -3.30
C LEU A 218 -11.07 -21.58 -4.50
N CYS A 219 -10.05 -22.44 -4.60
CA CYS A 219 -9.87 -23.33 -5.74
C CYS A 219 -10.61 -24.67 -5.62
N ASP A 220 -10.80 -25.18 -4.40
CA ASP A 220 -11.46 -26.46 -4.13
C ASP A 220 -12.21 -26.42 -2.78
N VAL A 221 -13.53 -26.59 -2.82
CA VAL A 221 -14.41 -26.64 -1.62
C VAL A 221 -14.25 -27.91 -0.79
N THR A 222 -13.63 -28.96 -1.34
CA THR A 222 -13.49 -30.27 -0.70
C THR A 222 -12.13 -30.46 -0.04
N ALA A 223 -11.19 -29.54 -0.30
CA ALA A 223 -9.82 -29.62 0.17
C ALA A 223 -9.53 -28.51 1.17
N GLY A 224 -9.27 -28.89 2.42
CA GLY A 224 -8.80 -27.98 3.47
C GLY A 224 -9.88 -27.17 4.19
N VAL A 225 -11.13 -27.22 3.74
CA VAL A 225 -12.29 -26.61 4.42
C VAL A 225 -13.38 -27.65 4.72
N GLU A 226 -14.23 -27.36 5.70
CA GLU A 226 -15.42 -28.16 6.05
C GLU A 226 -16.67 -27.26 6.08
N VAL A 227 -17.81 -27.81 5.67
CA VAL A 227 -19.10 -27.12 5.77
C VAL A 227 -19.56 -27.07 7.22
N VAL A 228 -19.64 -25.85 7.77
CA VAL A 228 -20.19 -25.60 9.10
C VAL A 228 -21.71 -25.49 9.04
N SER A 229 -22.23 -24.75 8.06
CA SER A 229 -23.67 -24.60 7.84
C SER A 229 -23.99 -24.19 6.41
N PHE A 230 -25.19 -24.56 5.94
CA PHE A 230 -25.74 -24.07 4.68
C PHE A 230 -27.18 -23.63 4.92
N LEU A 231 -27.36 -22.34 5.20
CA LEU A 231 -28.62 -21.80 5.71
C LEU A 231 -29.44 -21.17 4.59
N HIS A 232 -30.74 -21.47 4.57
CA HIS A 232 -31.72 -20.75 3.74
C HIS A 232 -32.12 -19.46 4.46
N VAL A 233 -31.50 -18.35 4.07
CA VAL A 233 -31.67 -17.04 4.70
C VAL A 233 -32.73 -16.23 3.98
N ARG A 234 -33.49 -15.44 4.74
CA ARG A 234 -34.44 -14.49 4.18
C ARG A 234 -33.69 -13.26 3.68
N VAL A 235 -33.93 -12.88 2.42
CA VAL A 235 -33.41 -11.65 1.83
C VAL A 235 -34.58 -10.86 1.23
N SER A 236 -34.54 -9.53 1.25
CA SER A 236 -35.64 -8.75 0.66
C SER A 236 -35.58 -8.73 -0.88
N TRP A 237 -36.75 -8.47 -1.46
CA TRP A 237 -37.27 -8.76 -2.81
C TRP A 237 -36.45 -8.26 -4.03
N LYS A 238 -36.86 -8.79 -5.21
CA LYS A 238 -36.32 -8.61 -6.55
C LYS A 238 -37.08 -7.56 -7.35
N ASP A 239 -36.39 -6.62 -8.01
CA ASP A 239 -36.75 -6.14 -9.36
C ASP A 239 -35.56 -5.40 -10.00
N ARG A 240 -34.50 -6.13 -10.38
CA ARG A 240 -33.52 -5.68 -11.38
C ARG A 240 -32.91 -6.85 -12.14
N ILE A 241 -33.72 -7.52 -12.95
CA ILE A 241 -33.25 -7.87 -14.30
C ILE A 241 -34.15 -7.08 -15.23
N PRO A 242 -33.68 -6.02 -15.90
CA PRO A 242 -34.47 -5.36 -16.93
C PRO A 242 -34.62 -6.36 -18.09
N TYR A 243 -35.74 -7.04 -18.15
CA TYR A 243 -36.18 -7.66 -19.40
C TYR A 243 -36.71 -6.55 -20.30
N PRO A 244 -36.32 -6.47 -21.58
CA PRO A 244 -36.92 -5.54 -22.51
C PRO A 244 -38.44 -5.80 -22.62
N GLY A 245 -39.26 -4.81 -22.26
CA GLY A 245 -40.69 -4.81 -22.54
C GLY A 245 -41.65 -5.03 -21.35
N VAL A 246 -41.17 -5.15 -20.12
CA VAL A 246 -42.06 -5.18 -18.93
C VAL A 246 -42.21 -3.77 -18.35
N PRO A 247 -43.43 -3.21 -18.23
CA PRO A 247 -43.63 -1.90 -17.61
C PRO A 247 -43.19 -1.94 -16.14
N SER A 248 -42.35 -0.98 -15.75
CA SER A 248 -41.85 -0.81 -14.39
C SER A 248 -43.02 -0.70 -13.39
N THR A 249 -43.09 -1.65 -12.46
CA THR A 249 -43.92 -1.56 -11.26
C THR A 249 -43.42 -0.41 -10.37
N PRO A 250 -44.32 0.34 -9.72
CA PRO A 250 -43.93 1.43 -8.81
C PRO A 250 -43.10 0.88 -7.65
N SER A 251 -42.01 1.59 -7.32
CA SER A 251 -41.08 1.24 -6.24
C SER A 251 -41.80 1.16 -4.89
N ASN A 252 -41.48 0.12 -4.11
CA ASN A 252 -41.91 0.01 -2.72
C ASN A 252 -40.83 0.61 -1.82
N PRO A 253 -41.07 1.73 -1.11
CA PRO A 253 -40.05 2.42 -0.30
C PRO A 253 -39.42 1.55 0.78
N ALA A 254 -40.15 0.59 1.35
CA ALA A 254 -39.65 -0.32 2.37
C ALA A 254 -38.65 -1.35 1.81
N LEU A 255 -38.70 -1.61 0.49
CA LEU A 255 -37.82 -2.55 -0.18
C LEU A 255 -36.50 -1.92 -0.59
N ASP A 256 -36.54 -0.69 -1.13
CA ASP A 256 -35.33 0.08 -1.46
C ASP A 256 -34.48 0.27 -0.20
N SER A 257 -35.13 0.48 0.95
CA SER A 257 -34.50 0.54 2.27
C SER A 257 -33.70 -0.71 2.64
N ASP A 258 -34.19 -1.94 2.38
CA ASP A 258 -33.47 -3.17 2.76
C ASP A 258 -32.24 -3.45 1.89
N ILE A 259 -32.31 -3.15 0.59
CA ILE A 259 -31.18 -3.29 -0.33
C ILE A 259 -30.06 -2.33 0.10
N TRP A 260 -30.42 -1.09 0.39
CA TRP A 260 -29.47 -0.11 0.93
C TRP A 260 -28.93 -0.53 2.29
N ASN A 261 -29.76 -1.09 3.18
CA ASN A 261 -29.28 -1.63 4.46
C ASN A 261 -28.22 -2.72 4.24
N ARG A 262 -28.48 -3.75 3.42
CA ARG A 262 -27.51 -4.84 3.18
C ARG A 262 -26.22 -4.35 2.54
N THR A 263 -26.35 -3.47 1.56
CA THR A 263 -25.22 -2.83 0.90
C THR A 263 -24.41 -2.01 1.90
N PHE A 264 -25.10 -1.26 2.76
CA PHE A 264 -24.49 -0.51 3.85
C PHE A 264 -23.78 -1.44 4.84
N GLU A 265 -24.40 -2.53 5.29
CA GLU A 265 -23.79 -3.46 6.24
C GLU A 265 -22.57 -4.19 5.64
N SER A 266 -22.56 -4.47 4.33
CA SER A 266 -21.36 -4.94 3.63
C SER A 266 -20.23 -3.88 3.64
N MET A 267 -20.56 -2.62 3.36
CA MET A 267 -19.59 -1.53 3.49
C MET A 267 -19.15 -1.31 4.94
N HIS A 268 -20.04 -1.53 5.91
CA HIS A 268 -19.79 -1.33 7.32
C HIS A 268 -18.88 -2.42 7.88
N SER A 269 -19.13 -3.69 7.55
CA SER A 269 -18.24 -4.81 7.88
C SER A 269 -16.84 -4.59 7.31
N GLY A 270 -16.73 -4.26 6.02
CA GLY A 270 -15.43 -3.89 5.43
C GLY A 270 -14.76 -2.69 6.12
N SER A 271 -15.52 -1.80 6.76
CA SER A 271 -14.97 -0.64 7.48
C SER A 271 -14.22 -1.02 8.76
N TRP A 272 -14.49 -2.20 9.32
CA TRP A 272 -13.75 -2.73 10.48
C TRP A 272 -12.28 -2.95 10.15
N HIS A 273 -11.97 -3.18 8.87
CA HIS A 273 -10.62 -3.40 8.36
C HIS A 273 -9.99 -2.14 7.75
N ASN A 274 -10.56 -0.95 7.96
CA ASN A 274 -10.08 0.29 7.33
C ASN A 274 -8.64 0.65 7.69
N ARG A 275 -8.19 0.31 8.91
CA ARG A 275 -6.89 0.73 9.47
C ARG A 275 -6.14 -0.49 9.98
N TYR A 276 -4.87 -0.29 10.36
CA TYR A 276 -4.04 -1.32 10.97
C TYR A 276 -4.78 -2.01 12.13
N PRO A 277 -4.74 -3.36 12.24
CA PRO A 277 -3.91 -4.28 11.46
C PRO A 277 -4.53 -4.76 10.13
N GLY A 278 -5.68 -4.24 9.71
CA GLY A 278 -6.46 -4.78 8.59
C GLY A 278 -7.16 -6.10 8.95
N ASP A 279 -7.51 -6.90 7.94
CA ASP A 279 -8.08 -8.23 8.17
C ASP A 279 -7.03 -9.21 8.70
N SER A 280 -7.03 -9.41 10.02
CA SER A 280 -6.09 -10.29 10.72
C SER A 280 -6.34 -11.79 10.54
N ARG A 281 -7.44 -12.20 9.89
CA ARG A 281 -7.73 -13.61 9.58
C ARG A 281 -6.82 -14.16 8.49
N ILE A 282 -6.12 -13.29 7.76
CA ILE A 282 -5.11 -13.67 6.75
C ILE A 282 -3.73 -13.25 7.26
N VAL A 283 -2.81 -14.20 7.35
CA VAL A 283 -1.43 -13.99 7.82
C VAL A 283 -0.49 -14.01 6.63
N LEU A 284 0.09 -12.86 6.28
CA LEU A 284 0.99 -12.72 5.14
C LEU A 284 2.44 -13.07 5.49
N ASP A 285 3.13 -13.73 4.56
CA ASP A 285 4.58 -13.93 4.57
C ASP A 285 5.28 -12.80 3.82
N LEU A 286 5.64 -11.73 4.54
CA LEU A 286 6.33 -10.57 3.95
C LEU A 286 7.74 -10.90 3.45
N ALA A 287 8.36 -11.99 3.92
CA ALA A 287 9.64 -12.43 3.37
C ALA A 287 9.50 -13.06 1.98
N GLY A 288 8.27 -13.31 1.52
CA GLY A 288 7.93 -13.70 0.17
C GLY A 288 7.30 -12.58 -0.67
N LEU A 289 7.32 -11.31 -0.22
CA LEU A 289 6.76 -10.18 -0.97
C LEU A 289 7.37 -10.09 -2.38
N VAL A 290 6.51 -10.00 -3.40
CA VAL A 290 6.88 -9.65 -4.77
C VAL A 290 6.25 -8.30 -5.08
N SER A 291 7.07 -7.27 -5.25
CA SER A 291 6.62 -5.89 -5.52
C SER A 291 7.01 -5.45 -6.92
N LEU A 292 6.04 -4.99 -7.71
CA LEU A 292 6.24 -4.34 -9.00
C LEU A 292 6.79 -2.91 -8.86
N TYR A 293 6.89 -2.40 -7.63
CA TYR A 293 7.66 -1.19 -7.33
C TYR A 293 9.18 -1.46 -7.24
N ASP A 294 9.63 -2.72 -7.17
CA ASP A 294 11.04 -3.07 -7.27
C ASP A 294 11.55 -2.82 -8.70
N ILE A 295 12.35 -1.76 -8.86
CA ILE A 295 12.90 -1.33 -10.15
C ILE A 295 13.88 -2.33 -10.74
N ALA A 296 14.44 -3.25 -9.94
CA ALA A 296 15.29 -4.32 -10.44
C ALA A 296 14.46 -5.47 -11.02
N LEU A 297 13.24 -5.69 -10.50
CA LEU A 297 12.35 -6.76 -10.94
C LEU A 297 11.47 -6.34 -12.13
N ALA A 298 10.95 -5.10 -12.12
CA ALA A 298 10.07 -4.58 -13.16
C ALA A 298 10.54 -3.21 -13.70
N PRO A 299 11.77 -3.11 -14.27
CA PRO A 299 12.31 -1.86 -14.79
C PRO A 299 11.46 -1.22 -15.89
N SER A 300 10.70 -2.00 -16.66
CA SER A 300 9.83 -1.46 -17.73
C SER A 300 8.69 -0.59 -17.20
N LEU A 301 8.30 -0.74 -15.93
CA LEU A 301 7.27 0.08 -15.30
C LEU A 301 7.77 1.46 -14.86
N VAL A 302 9.09 1.69 -14.77
CA VAL A 302 9.66 2.98 -14.39
C VAL A 302 9.22 4.12 -15.33
N PRO A 303 9.42 4.03 -16.67
CA PRO A 303 8.95 5.07 -17.58
C PRO A 303 7.41 5.13 -17.68
N VAL A 304 6.69 4.02 -17.44
CA VAL A 304 5.22 3.97 -17.50
C VAL A 304 4.59 4.84 -16.42
N ARG A 305 5.16 4.86 -15.22
CA ARG A 305 4.65 5.66 -14.09
C ARG A 305 5.26 7.05 -13.96
N ALA A 306 6.26 7.39 -14.77
CA ALA A 306 6.97 8.66 -14.64
C ALA A 306 6.02 9.85 -14.84
N GLY A 307 6.01 10.78 -13.88
CA GLY A 307 5.16 11.97 -13.91
C GLY A 307 3.67 11.72 -13.64
N LEU A 308 3.29 10.49 -13.27
CA LEU A 308 1.92 10.16 -12.87
C LEU A 308 1.77 10.25 -11.35
N GLU A 309 0.53 10.49 -10.92
CA GLU A 309 0.14 10.33 -9.51
C GLU A 309 0.01 8.84 -9.18
N ARG A 310 0.20 8.48 -7.90
CA ARG A 310 0.24 7.08 -7.48
C ARG A 310 -1.03 6.29 -7.80
N TRP A 311 -2.20 6.92 -7.73
CA TRP A 311 -3.48 6.28 -8.06
C TRP A 311 -3.64 5.98 -9.55
N ASP A 312 -2.83 6.60 -10.42
CA ASP A 312 -2.77 6.33 -11.86
C ASP A 312 -1.66 5.33 -12.23
N HIS A 313 -0.87 4.85 -11.26
CA HIS A 313 0.09 3.77 -11.50
C HIS A 313 -0.65 2.50 -11.94
N ARG A 314 -0.18 1.89 -13.03
CA ARG A 314 -0.72 0.67 -13.63
C ARG A 314 0.41 -0.34 -13.85
N VAL A 315 0.05 -1.61 -13.92
CA VAL A 315 0.97 -2.65 -14.43
C VAL A 315 0.86 -2.74 -15.95
N LEU A 316 -0.23 -2.23 -16.56
CA LEU A 316 -0.35 -2.05 -18.00
C LEU A 316 0.87 -1.32 -18.57
N GLY A 317 1.55 -1.96 -19.54
CA GLY A 317 2.81 -1.47 -20.11
C GLY A 317 4.06 -2.21 -19.62
N ILE A 318 3.93 -3.14 -18.67
CA ILE A 318 5.01 -4.06 -18.27
C ILE A 318 5.48 -4.90 -19.48
N SER A 319 6.78 -5.13 -19.56
CA SER A 319 7.38 -5.97 -20.61
C SER A 319 7.12 -7.46 -20.38
N SER A 320 7.12 -8.27 -21.44
CA SER A 320 6.99 -9.74 -21.32
C SER A 320 8.16 -10.39 -20.58
N GLU A 321 9.35 -9.79 -20.65
CA GLU A 321 10.54 -10.21 -19.90
C GLU A 321 10.34 -9.96 -18.39
N ASP A 322 9.85 -8.78 -18.02
CA ASP A 322 9.56 -8.43 -16.62
C ASP A 322 8.43 -9.31 -16.07
N ILE A 323 7.36 -9.57 -16.83
CA ILE A 323 6.32 -10.54 -16.44
C ILE A 323 6.94 -11.93 -16.17
N SER A 324 7.84 -12.39 -17.04
CA SER A 324 8.51 -13.67 -16.89
C SER A 324 9.41 -13.70 -15.65
N GLN A 325 10.08 -12.59 -15.33
CA GLN A 325 10.86 -12.44 -14.10
C GLN A 325 9.97 -12.44 -12.85
N VAL A 326 8.86 -11.71 -12.87
CA VAL A 326 7.87 -11.68 -11.78
C VAL A 326 7.31 -13.08 -11.51
N LYS A 327 6.90 -13.82 -12.55
CA LYS A 327 6.38 -15.18 -12.39
C LYS A 327 7.44 -16.15 -11.86
N ARG A 328 8.69 -16.06 -12.33
CA ARG A 328 9.82 -16.85 -11.79
C ARG A 328 10.07 -16.52 -10.32
N LYS A 329 10.16 -15.23 -9.99
CA LYS A 329 10.36 -14.78 -8.62
C LYS A 329 9.24 -15.25 -7.69
N LEU A 330 8.00 -15.18 -8.16
CA LEU A 330 6.83 -15.65 -7.44
C LEU A 330 6.89 -17.16 -7.19
N ALA A 331 7.24 -17.96 -8.20
CA ALA A 331 7.42 -19.40 -8.03
C ALA A 331 8.53 -19.75 -7.00
N GLU A 332 9.65 -19.01 -7.02
CA GLU A 332 10.75 -19.16 -6.06
C GLU A 332 10.30 -18.88 -4.62
N VAL A 333 9.57 -17.78 -4.38
CA VAL A 333 9.15 -17.41 -3.02
C VAL A 333 8.08 -18.36 -2.48
N ILE A 334 7.16 -18.83 -3.32
CA ILE A 334 6.09 -19.74 -2.92
C ILE A 334 6.61 -21.15 -2.60
N SER A 335 7.69 -21.55 -3.25
CA SER A 335 8.32 -22.88 -3.11
C SER A 335 9.43 -22.90 -2.06
N ARG A 336 9.67 -21.77 -1.36
CA ARG A 336 10.74 -21.65 -0.37
C ARG A 336 10.51 -22.61 0.81
N PRO A 337 11.50 -23.44 1.21
CA PRO A 337 11.33 -24.44 2.26
C PRO A 337 11.45 -23.89 3.70
N ASP A 338 12.21 -22.81 3.91
CA ASP A 338 12.65 -22.34 5.23
C ASP A 338 12.17 -20.91 5.56
N PRO A 339 12.10 -20.57 6.87
CA PRO A 339 11.52 -19.32 7.34
C PRO A 339 12.36 -18.09 6.98
N SER A 340 11.70 -16.95 7.09
CA SER A 340 12.27 -15.61 7.00
C SER A 340 13.33 -15.34 8.08
N SER A 341 13.92 -14.15 8.05
CA SER A 341 14.80 -13.67 9.13
C SER A 341 14.14 -13.60 10.52
N GLY A 342 12.81 -13.79 10.62
CA GLY A 342 12.03 -13.64 11.85
C GLY A 342 11.67 -12.19 12.19
N ILE A 343 12.04 -11.23 11.34
CA ILE A 343 11.70 -9.83 11.51
C ILE A 343 10.21 -9.61 11.21
N ASP A 344 9.50 -8.98 12.13
CA ASP A 344 8.12 -8.54 11.94
C ASP A 344 8.08 -7.22 11.16
N TRP A 345 8.18 -7.33 9.83
CA TRP A 345 8.18 -6.19 8.91
C TRP A 345 6.86 -5.40 8.95
N LYS A 346 5.72 -6.07 9.21
CA LYS A 346 4.40 -5.44 9.28
C LYS A 346 4.35 -4.48 10.47
N THR A 347 4.73 -4.96 11.66
CA THR A 347 4.75 -4.15 12.88
C THR A 347 5.82 -3.07 12.81
N LEU A 348 7.01 -3.35 12.27
CA LEU A 348 8.06 -2.34 12.15
C LEU A 348 7.62 -1.14 11.29
N THR A 349 7.01 -1.41 10.14
CA THR A 349 6.50 -0.38 9.24
C THR A 349 5.42 0.46 9.95
N HIS A 350 4.51 -0.19 10.68
CA HIS A 350 3.48 0.48 11.45
C HIS A 350 4.05 1.39 12.56
N VAL A 351 5.06 0.92 13.32
CA VAL A 351 5.73 1.72 14.37
C VAL A 351 6.32 3.01 13.79
N ILE A 352 6.87 2.97 12.57
CA ILE A 352 7.42 4.15 11.90
C ILE A 352 6.29 5.10 11.51
N VAL A 353 5.18 4.60 10.96
CA VAL A 353 4.01 5.43 10.63
C VAL A 353 3.45 6.10 11.89
N ASP A 354 3.21 5.37 12.97
CA ASP A 354 2.74 5.91 14.26
C ASP A 354 3.69 6.98 14.82
N ARG A 355 5.00 6.82 14.58
CA ARG A 355 5.99 7.79 15.03
C ARG A 355 5.92 9.10 14.25
N TYR A 356 5.62 9.10 12.95
CA TYR A 356 5.79 10.29 12.12
C TYR A 356 4.48 10.89 11.59
N ALA A 357 3.44 10.09 11.32
CA ALA A 357 2.26 10.53 10.57
C ALA A 357 1.51 11.68 11.25
N ASP A 358 1.11 11.52 12.51
CA ASP A 358 0.36 12.54 13.25
C ASP A 358 1.23 13.77 13.57
N ARG A 359 2.54 13.57 13.77
CA ARG A 359 3.48 14.68 14.04
C ARG A 359 3.64 15.56 12.80
N LEU A 360 3.79 14.97 11.62
CA LEU A 360 3.88 15.71 10.35
C LEU A 360 2.57 16.44 10.04
N GLU A 361 1.42 15.80 10.28
CA GLU A 361 0.12 16.45 10.12
C GLU A 361 -0.06 17.63 11.09
N PHE A 362 0.36 17.48 12.35
CA PHE A 362 0.31 18.56 13.33
C PHE A 362 1.25 19.71 12.96
N MET A 363 2.47 19.40 12.49
CA MET A 363 3.41 20.39 11.96
C MET A 363 2.81 21.16 10.77
N GLN A 364 2.17 20.46 9.82
CA GLN A 364 1.48 21.10 8.70
C GLN A 364 0.36 22.04 9.19
N HIS A 365 -0.41 21.65 10.21
CA HIS A 365 -1.41 22.52 10.83
C HIS A 365 -0.79 23.78 11.46
N LEU A 366 0.36 23.65 12.13
CA LEU A 366 1.09 24.79 12.67
C LEU A 366 1.56 25.74 11.56
N LEU A 367 2.06 25.19 10.45
CA LEU A 367 2.61 25.92 9.31
C LEU A 367 1.56 26.57 8.39
N ASN A 368 0.33 26.07 8.40
CA ASN A 368 -0.80 26.66 7.65
C ASN A 368 -1.38 27.92 8.33
N PHE A 369 -0.76 28.40 9.41
CA PHE A 369 -1.13 29.66 10.04
C PHE A 369 -0.74 30.86 9.18
N THR A 370 -1.61 31.87 9.16
CA THR A 370 -1.39 33.16 8.49
C THR A 370 -1.69 34.28 9.47
N SER A 371 -0.73 35.15 9.73
CA SER A 371 -0.92 36.39 10.49
C SER A 371 0.00 37.47 9.93
N SER A 372 -0.45 38.73 10.00
CA SER A 372 0.36 39.92 9.71
C SER A 372 1.13 40.43 10.94
N ASP A 373 0.85 39.88 12.12
CA ASP A 373 1.53 40.23 13.36
C ASP A 373 2.84 39.40 13.48
N SER A 374 3.97 40.11 13.54
CA SER A 374 5.30 39.49 13.64
C SER A 374 5.48 38.72 14.95
N GLN A 375 4.85 39.15 16.05
CA GLN A 375 4.94 38.48 17.34
C GLN A 375 4.16 37.17 17.36
N GLU A 376 2.98 37.14 16.73
CA GLU A 376 2.20 35.90 16.57
C GLU A 376 2.93 34.90 15.67
N LEU A 377 3.54 35.37 14.58
CA LEU A 377 4.36 34.55 13.70
C LEU A 377 5.57 33.97 14.44
N LEU A 378 6.28 34.78 15.23
CA LEU A 378 7.40 34.33 16.06
C LEU A 378 6.95 33.27 17.07
N GLN A 379 5.84 33.50 17.78
CA GLN A 379 5.30 32.52 18.72
C GLN A 379 4.93 31.21 18.02
N ARG A 380 4.33 31.27 16.82
CA ARG A 380 4.00 30.09 16.02
C ARG A 380 5.27 29.34 15.57
N ALA A 381 6.31 30.06 15.17
CA ALA A 381 7.60 29.49 14.79
C ALA A 381 8.28 28.79 15.97
N MET A 382 8.24 29.37 17.18
CA MET A 382 8.75 28.72 18.39
C MET A 382 7.98 27.44 18.74
N LEU A 383 6.65 27.42 18.55
CA LEU A 383 5.85 26.20 18.72
C LEU A 383 6.26 25.11 17.71
N MET A 384 6.46 25.49 16.46
CA MET A 384 6.93 24.58 15.41
C MET A 384 8.33 24.03 15.72
N GLN A 385 9.28 24.89 16.13
CA GLN A 385 10.62 24.49 16.55
C GLN A 385 10.57 23.51 17.73
N ASN A 386 9.67 23.73 18.69
CA ASN A 386 9.47 22.80 19.79
C ASN A 386 8.98 21.42 19.30
N GLN A 387 8.07 21.37 18.33
CA GLN A 387 7.64 20.09 17.73
C GLN A 387 8.77 19.37 17.01
N LEU A 388 9.59 20.10 16.26
CA LEU A 388 10.79 19.55 15.61
C LEU A 388 11.75 18.99 16.65
N ARG A 389 12.02 19.73 17.72
CA ARG A 389 12.85 19.25 18.83
C ARG A 389 12.27 18.00 19.51
N VAL A 390 10.95 17.90 19.67
CA VAL A 390 10.31 16.68 20.23
C VAL A 390 10.54 15.46 19.35
N VAL A 391 10.52 15.60 18.02
CA VAL A 391 10.88 14.52 17.08
C VAL A 391 12.32 14.04 17.32
N PHE A 392 13.24 14.98 17.56
CA PHE A 392 14.67 14.70 17.74
C PHE A 392 15.13 14.42 19.16
N ALA A 393 14.30 14.65 20.18
CA ALA A 393 14.72 14.53 21.58
C ALA A 393 15.49 13.23 21.90
N PRO A 394 15.16 12.04 21.33
CA PRO A 394 15.94 10.82 21.56
C PRO A 394 17.32 10.77 20.89
N TYR A 395 17.57 11.66 19.92
CA TYR A 395 18.76 11.67 19.06
C TYR A 395 19.65 12.89 19.28
N ILE A 396 19.21 13.91 20.03
CA ILE A 396 20.01 15.09 20.37
C ILE A 396 21.13 14.67 21.33
N LEU A 397 22.38 14.83 20.90
CA LEU A 397 23.56 14.46 21.68
C LEU A 397 23.99 15.61 22.62
N ASN A 398 24.39 15.28 23.84
CA ASN A 398 24.94 16.28 24.79
C ASN A 398 26.25 16.91 24.30
N ALA A 399 27.00 16.20 23.44
CA ALA A 399 28.25 16.69 22.87
C ALA A 399 28.05 17.56 21.61
N THR A 400 26.80 17.86 21.22
CA THR A 400 26.52 18.67 20.03
C THR A 400 27.02 20.10 20.23
N VAL A 401 27.83 20.56 19.27
CA VAL A 401 28.31 21.95 19.21
C VAL A 401 27.69 22.60 17.97
N VAL A 402 26.93 23.68 18.18
CA VAL A 402 26.38 24.49 17.10
C VAL A 402 27.47 25.51 16.70
N PRO A 403 27.89 25.54 15.42
CA PRO A 403 28.89 26.49 14.95
C PRO A 403 28.37 27.93 15.00
N SER A 404 29.27 28.90 15.19
CA SER A 404 28.95 30.31 14.96
C SER A 404 28.72 30.57 13.47
N ALA A 405 27.85 31.51 13.14
CA ALA A 405 27.43 31.84 11.77
C ALA A 405 28.60 32.12 10.80
N ASP A 406 29.76 32.52 11.33
CA ASP A 406 30.95 32.92 10.56
C ASP A 406 32.00 31.82 10.35
N THR A 407 31.70 30.54 10.66
CA THR A 407 32.70 29.46 10.52
C THR A 407 32.99 29.17 9.04
N PRO A 408 34.17 29.52 8.49
CA PRO A 408 34.40 29.44 7.04
C PRO A 408 34.59 27.98 6.59
N GLY A 409 33.93 27.59 5.49
CA GLY A 409 34.21 26.34 4.76
C GLY A 409 33.41 25.10 5.16
N LEU A 410 32.46 25.20 6.09
CA LEU A 410 31.50 24.12 6.39
C LEU A 410 30.11 24.50 5.83
N PRO A 411 29.39 23.56 5.17
CA PRO A 411 27.99 23.77 4.83
C PRO A 411 27.19 24.10 6.12
N PRO A 412 26.31 25.11 6.12
CA PRO A 412 25.71 25.67 7.34
C PRO A 412 25.07 24.64 8.27
N LEU A 413 24.47 23.57 7.73
CA LEU A 413 23.71 22.58 8.51
C LEU A 413 24.49 21.28 8.78
N GLN A 414 25.74 21.16 8.36
CA GLN A 414 26.51 19.90 8.45
C GLN A 414 26.77 19.45 9.89
N TRP A 415 26.75 20.36 10.85
CA TRP A 415 26.85 20.05 12.29
C TRP A 415 25.71 19.13 12.77
N ALA A 416 24.57 19.13 12.08
CA ALA A 416 23.40 18.33 12.43
C ALA A 416 23.43 16.91 11.86
N SER A 417 24.40 16.57 11.01
CA SER A 417 24.53 15.24 10.38
C SER A 417 24.56 14.05 11.36
N PRO A 418 25.18 14.13 12.55
CA PRO A 418 25.13 13.02 13.52
C PRO A 418 23.69 12.71 13.97
N MET A 419 22.87 13.73 14.22
CA MET A 419 21.47 13.57 14.62
C MET A 419 20.62 13.03 13.47
N PHE A 420 20.87 13.51 12.24
CA PHE A 420 20.26 12.97 11.03
C PHE A 420 20.53 11.45 10.92
N ARG A 421 21.80 11.04 11.04
CA ARG A 421 22.18 9.62 10.99
C ARG A 421 21.48 8.79 12.06
N LEU A 422 21.49 9.26 13.32
CA LEU A 422 20.87 8.54 14.43
C LEU A 422 19.36 8.39 14.21
N CYS A 423 18.68 9.45 13.78
CA CYS A 423 17.25 9.41 13.46
C CYS A 423 16.95 8.39 12.36
N ALA A 424 17.69 8.45 11.23
CA ALA A 424 17.43 7.64 10.06
C ALA A 424 17.70 6.15 10.29
N THR A 425 18.71 5.81 11.10
CA THR A 425 19.19 4.43 11.25
C THR A 425 18.71 3.74 12.53
N THR A 426 17.99 4.45 13.40
CA THR A 426 17.54 3.95 14.72
C THR A 426 16.81 2.60 14.65
N HIS A 427 15.99 2.41 13.61
CA HIS A 427 15.15 1.22 13.44
C HIS A 427 15.87 0.06 12.71
N THR A 428 16.97 0.35 12.02
CA THR A 428 17.62 -0.61 11.10
C THR A 428 19.05 -0.96 11.48
N THR A 429 19.72 -0.17 12.32
CA THR A 429 21.14 -0.37 12.69
C THR A 429 21.43 -1.78 13.20
N ALA A 430 20.57 -2.33 14.05
CA ALA A 430 20.76 -3.69 14.58
C ALA A 430 20.47 -4.79 13.55
N MET A 431 19.67 -4.48 12.53
CA MET A 431 19.24 -5.44 11.50
C MET A 431 20.36 -5.86 10.56
N ILE A 432 21.44 -5.09 10.49
CA ILE A 432 22.62 -5.44 9.69
C ILE A 432 23.16 -6.83 10.03
N ASN A 433 23.06 -7.25 11.29
CA ASN A 433 23.50 -8.57 11.74
C ASN A 433 22.61 -9.71 11.21
N HIS A 434 21.39 -9.39 10.78
CA HIS A 434 20.42 -10.34 10.25
C HIS A 434 20.38 -10.37 8.72
N VAL A 435 21.04 -9.43 8.04
CA VAL A 435 21.10 -9.37 6.56
C VAL A 435 21.50 -10.69 5.90
N PRO A 436 22.47 -11.48 6.41
CA PRO A 436 22.82 -12.77 5.81
C PRO A 436 21.69 -13.80 5.85
N LEU A 437 20.74 -13.64 6.78
CA LEU A 437 19.57 -14.51 6.96
C LEU A 437 18.35 -14.01 6.18
N MET A 438 18.37 -12.77 5.69
CA MET A 438 17.25 -12.17 4.99
C MET A 438 17.04 -12.80 3.61
N THR A 439 15.78 -12.98 3.22
CA THR A 439 15.44 -13.25 1.83
C THR A 439 15.71 -12.01 0.96
N PRO A 440 15.74 -12.14 -0.39
CA PRO A 440 15.81 -10.97 -1.26
C PRO A 440 14.66 -9.97 -1.03
N SER A 441 13.45 -10.46 -0.73
CA SER A 441 12.29 -9.61 -0.43
C SER A 441 12.46 -8.87 0.89
N GLU A 442 13.06 -9.50 1.91
CA GLU A 442 13.37 -8.82 3.17
C GLU A 442 14.44 -7.73 3.02
N ARG A 443 15.44 -7.94 2.14
CA ARG A 443 16.40 -6.89 1.79
C ARG A 443 15.74 -5.71 1.07
N LEU A 444 14.74 -5.98 0.22
CA LEU A 444 13.92 -4.94 -0.40
C LEU A 444 13.14 -4.14 0.66
N LEU A 445 12.52 -4.83 1.62
CA LEU A 445 11.80 -4.21 2.74
C LEU A 445 12.71 -3.35 3.62
N LEU A 446 13.89 -3.86 3.97
CA LEU A 446 14.91 -3.11 4.70
C LEU A 446 15.26 -1.82 3.96
N LYS A 447 15.55 -1.93 2.66
CA LYS A 447 15.89 -0.76 1.82
C LYS A 447 14.75 0.25 1.76
N ALA A 448 13.51 -0.20 1.60
CA ALA A 448 12.32 0.66 1.60
C ALA A 448 12.16 1.44 2.91
N ILE A 449 12.39 0.78 4.05
CA ILE A 449 12.39 1.40 5.37
C ILE A 449 13.52 2.42 5.52
N GLU A 450 14.74 2.06 5.11
CA GLU A 450 15.90 2.96 5.17
C GLU A 450 15.69 4.21 4.31
N ASP A 451 15.20 4.06 3.07
CA ASP A 451 14.94 5.19 2.18
C ASP A 451 13.86 6.12 2.76
N THR A 452 12.76 5.55 3.28
CA THR A 452 11.66 6.33 3.86
C THR A 452 12.07 7.07 5.13
N THR A 453 12.71 6.36 6.06
CA THR A 453 13.15 6.96 7.33
C THR A 453 14.29 7.96 7.12
N ARG A 454 15.19 7.72 6.17
CA ARG A 454 16.22 8.68 5.78
C ARG A 454 15.59 9.98 5.29
N GLU A 455 14.59 9.94 4.41
CA GLU A 455 14.00 11.17 3.89
C GLU A 455 13.20 11.95 4.95
N ILE A 456 12.41 11.24 5.78
CA ILE A 456 11.71 11.85 6.93
C ILE A 456 12.72 12.56 7.85
N CYS A 457 13.77 11.85 8.24
CA CYS A 457 14.78 12.37 9.15
C CYS A 457 15.63 13.48 8.51
N ARG A 458 15.91 13.42 7.21
CA ARG A 458 16.65 14.47 6.49
C ARG A 458 15.90 15.79 6.55
N VAL A 459 14.64 15.79 6.13
CA VAL A 459 13.79 16.99 6.08
C VAL A 459 13.57 17.55 7.48
N THR A 460 13.17 16.71 8.43
CA THR A 460 12.93 17.18 9.80
C THR A 460 14.21 17.69 10.46
N THR A 461 15.38 17.07 10.21
CA THR A 461 16.66 17.52 10.79
C THR A 461 17.07 18.85 10.19
N LYS A 462 16.91 19.02 8.87
CA LYS A 462 17.17 20.28 8.17
C LYS A 462 16.33 21.40 8.77
N MET A 463 15.02 21.19 8.91
CA MET A 463 14.10 22.18 9.49
C MET A 463 14.50 22.54 10.92
N TRP A 464 14.77 21.53 11.77
CA TRP A 464 15.19 21.72 13.16
C TRP A 464 16.50 22.50 13.26
N ALA A 465 17.51 22.14 12.46
CA ALA A 465 18.82 22.77 12.46
C ALA A 465 18.76 24.23 12.00
N VAL A 466 17.92 24.55 11.00
CA VAL A 466 17.63 25.94 10.60
C VAL A 466 17.05 26.71 11.79
N GLY A 467 16.04 26.18 12.47
CA GLY A 467 15.46 26.87 13.63
C GLY A 467 16.43 27.06 14.80
N VAL A 468 17.35 26.11 15.03
CA VAL A 468 18.46 26.27 15.98
C VAL A 468 19.36 27.44 15.57
N MET A 469 19.83 27.45 14.32
CA MET A 469 20.70 28.53 13.80
C MET A 469 20.02 29.90 13.77
N SER A 470 18.69 29.92 13.68
CA SER A 470 17.85 31.12 13.74
C SER A 470 17.50 31.56 15.17
N GLY A 471 18.03 30.91 16.21
CA GLY A 471 17.80 31.29 17.61
C GLY A 471 16.40 30.95 18.14
N LEU A 472 15.64 30.11 17.44
CA LEU A 472 14.28 29.70 17.84
C LEU A 472 14.27 28.56 18.87
N ASP A 473 15.42 27.89 19.10
CA ASP A 473 15.52 26.75 20.01
C ASP A 473 16.14 27.12 21.35
N VAL A 474 15.33 27.09 22.41
CA VAL A 474 15.77 27.43 23.77
C VAL A 474 16.85 26.49 24.35
N LEU A 475 17.05 25.28 23.80
CA LEU A 475 18.14 24.40 24.24
C LEU A 475 19.51 24.79 23.67
N PHE A 476 19.53 25.58 22.60
CA PHE A 476 20.73 26.02 21.91
C PHE A 476 20.72 27.55 21.77
N PRO A 477 20.90 28.29 22.89
CA PRO A 477 20.89 29.74 22.85
C PRO A 477 22.06 30.24 21.99
N LEU A 478 21.76 31.07 21.00
CA LEU A 478 22.74 31.73 20.14
C LEU A 478 22.70 33.24 20.37
N GLU A 479 23.89 33.85 20.47
CA GLU A 479 24.04 35.31 20.42
C GLU A 479 24.02 35.71 18.94
N LEU A 480 22.84 36.11 18.44
CA LEU A 480 22.67 36.59 17.07
C LEU A 480 22.91 38.11 17.01
N ASN A 481 23.59 38.57 15.96
CA ASN A 481 23.68 39.99 15.64
C ASN A 481 22.29 40.52 15.27
N GLU A 482 22.01 41.80 15.49
CA GLU A 482 20.70 42.48 15.32
C GLU A 482 20.14 42.52 13.88
N GLU A 483 20.52 41.61 12.98
CA GLU A 483 19.79 41.41 11.74
C GLU A 483 18.40 40.83 12.05
N GLU A 484 17.35 41.48 11.54
CA GLU A 484 15.97 41.06 11.73
C GLU A 484 15.80 39.61 11.27
N LEU A 485 15.60 38.71 12.24
CA LEU A 485 15.19 37.33 12.01
C LEU A 485 13.98 37.32 11.07
N ASP A 486 14.16 36.83 9.84
CA ASP A 486 13.06 36.67 8.88
C ASP A 486 12.24 35.41 9.19
N VAL A 487 11.43 35.50 10.25
CA VAL A 487 10.53 34.42 10.69
C VAL A 487 9.56 34.02 9.57
N ALA A 488 9.14 34.98 8.74
CA ALA A 488 8.19 34.73 7.66
C ALA A 488 8.79 33.81 6.60
N GLN A 489 10.05 34.06 6.21
CA GLN A 489 10.78 33.21 5.28
C GLN A 489 11.02 31.80 5.86
N ILE A 490 11.45 31.69 7.12
CA ILE A 490 11.64 30.38 7.79
C ILE A 490 10.35 29.55 7.80
N MET A 491 9.23 30.18 8.19
CA MET A 491 7.92 29.52 8.21
C MET A 491 7.48 29.09 6.81
N ASN A 492 7.78 29.87 5.77
CA ASN A 492 7.48 29.53 4.40
C ASN A 492 8.34 28.36 3.89
N ASP A 493 9.63 28.33 4.22
CA ASP A 493 10.53 27.23 3.87
C ASP A 493 10.15 25.93 4.57
N TRP A 494 9.84 25.99 5.87
CA TRP A 494 9.31 24.86 6.62
C TRP A 494 7.99 24.35 6.06
N ARG A 495 7.11 25.24 5.60
CA ARG A 495 5.85 24.87 4.93
C ARG A 495 6.13 24.10 3.64
N GLN A 496 7.02 24.60 2.78
CA GLN A 496 7.38 23.95 1.54
C GLN A 496 8.06 22.60 1.77
N ASP A 497 9.01 22.51 2.69
CA ASP A 497 9.72 21.28 3.03
C ASP A 497 8.75 20.22 3.59
N THR A 498 7.83 20.61 4.48
CA THR A 498 6.79 19.72 5.01
C THR A 498 5.84 19.25 3.91
N GLN A 499 5.37 20.15 3.04
CA GLN A 499 4.48 19.80 1.92
C GLN A 499 5.16 18.84 0.93
N LYS A 500 6.42 19.09 0.57
CA LYS A 500 7.21 18.21 -0.31
C LYS A 500 7.39 16.83 0.32
N LEU A 501 7.75 16.76 1.60
CA LEU A 501 7.89 15.48 2.32
C LEU A 501 6.57 14.71 2.36
N MET A 502 5.48 15.36 2.78
CA MET A 502 4.17 14.69 2.85
C MET A 502 3.68 14.26 1.46
N SER A 503 3.93 15.06 0.42
CA SER A 503 3.62 14.68 -0.96
C SER A 503 4.47 13.51 -1.46
N TRP A 504 5.74 13.42 -1.04
CA TRP A 504 6.62 12.31 -1.40
C TRP A 504 6.24 11.03 -0.65
N LEU A 505 5.91 11.13 0.64
CA LEU A 505 5.44 9.98 1.43
C LEU A 505 4.10 9.46 0.92
N ASP A 506 3.19 10.37 0.53
CA ASP A 506 1.86 10.07 0.01
C ASP A 506 1.12 9.01 0.85
N TRP A 507 1.14 9.19 2.18
CA TRP A 507 0.52 8.25 3.12
C TRP A 507 -0.99 8.43 3.17
N SER A 508 -1.72 7.34 2.93
CA SER A 508 -3.18 7.29 3.00
C SER A 508 -3.75 7.57 4.40
N ILE A 509 -2.94 7.51 5.46
CA ILE A 509 -3.35 7.74 6.84
C ILE A 509 -3.87 9.17 7.08
N TRP A 510 -3.36 10.14 6.31
CA TRP A 510 -3.80 11.55 6.38
C TRP A 510 -5.16 11.80 5.71
N ILE A 511 -5.60 10.87 4.86
CA ILE A 511 -6.92 10.88 4.24
C ILE A 511 -7.93 10.36 5.27
N LYS A 512 -8.67 11.29 5.88
CA LYS A 512 -9.66 11.03 6.93
C LYS A 512 -10.73 12.12 6.93
N CYS A 513 -11.91 11.81 7.45
CA CYS A 513 -12.99 12.79 7.58
C CYS A 513 -12.59 13.88 8.58
N ARG A 514 -12.79 15.14 8.20
CA ARG A 514 -12.55 16.32 9.04
C ARG A 514 -13.73 17.28 8.93
N PRO A 515 -14.42 17.62 10.03
CA PRO A 515 -14.26 17.06 11.38
C PRO A 515 -14.55 15.54 11.43
N ALA A 516 -14.24 14.90 12.56
CA ALA A 516 -14.63 13.52 12.78
C ALA A 516 -16.16 13.38 12.68
N CYS A 517 -16.63 12.27 12.10
CA CYS A 517 -18.05 12.04 11.88
C CYS A 517 -18.82 11.89 13.20
N GLY A 518 -20.10 12.25 13.18
CA GLY A 518 -21.00 12.12 14.31
C GLY A 518 -21.29 10.66 14.70
N PRO A 519 -21.99 10.43 15.83
CA PRO A 519 -22.28 9.10 16.34
C PRO A 519 -23.19 8.27 15.42
N GLU A 520 -24.07 8.91 14.65
CA GLU A 520 -24.93 8.27 13.63
C GLU A 520 -24.26 8.20 12.25
N GLU A 521 -22.98 8.53 12.15
CA GLU A 521 -22.26 8.60 10.89
C GLU A 521 -21.02 7.69 10.92
N MET A 522 -20.57 7.26 9.75
CA MET A 522 -19.26 6.65 9.59
C MET A 522 -18.43 7.41 8.56
N CYS A 523 -17.12 7.44 8.80
CA CYS A 523 -16.20 7.96 7.81
C CYS A 523 -16.08 6.95 6.68
N TYR A 524 -16.38 7.40 5.46
CA TYR A 524 -16.45 6.57 4.27
C TYR A 524 -15.60 7.17 3.16
N ILE A 525 -14.94 6.29 2.40
CA ILE A 525 -14.20 6.63 1.19
C ILE A 525 -14.89 5.90 0.02
N PRO A 526 -15.29 6.61 -1.06
CA PRO A 526 -15.95 6.00 -2.22
C PRO A 526 -15.23 4.75 -2.75
N THR A 527 -15.92 3.61 -2.76
CA THR A 527 -15.32 2.29 -3.07
C THR A 527 -16.25 1.37 -3.84
N TRP A 528 -15.71 0.70 -4.87
CA TRP A 528 -16.45 -0.28 -5.66
C TRP A 528 -17.03 -1.38 -4.74
N PRO A 529 -18.25 -1.87 -5.04
CA PRO A 529 -19.09 -1.54 -6.19
C PRO A 529 -19.91 -0.24 -6.04
N ILE A 530 -19.83 0.39 -4.87
CA ILE A 530 -20.53 1.63 -4.54
C ILE A 530 -19.76 2.83 -5.08
N ASP A 531 -20.46 3.79 -5.68
CA ASP A 531 -19.78 4.93 -6.30
C ASP A 531 -18.74 4.53 -7.39
N GLY A 532 -18.86 3.34 -7.99
CA GLY A 532 -18.00 2.90 -9.09
C GLY A 532 -18.43 3.51 -10.45
N PRO A 533 -17.52 3.59 -11.45
CA PRO A 533 -17.88 4.03 -12.79
C PRO A 533 -18.90 3.07 -13.43
N GLU A 534 -19.83 3.62 -14.21
CA GLU A 534 -20.93 2.85 -14.82
C GLU A 534 -20.41 1.85 -15.89
N PRO A 535 -21.03 0.66 -16.03
CA PRO A 535 -20.63 -0.35 -17.03
C PRO A 535 -20.90 -0.04 -18.51
N TRP A 536 -21.62 1.01 -18.89
CA TRP A 536 -22.25 1.07 -20.23
C TRP A 536 -21.80 2.24 -21.13
N PRO A 537 -21.38 1.96 -22.39
CA PRO A 537 -21.80 2.79 -23.52
C PRO A 537 -23.31 2.56 -23.79
N PRO A 538 -24.07 3.55 -24.27
CA PRO A 538 -25.51 3.41 -24.47
C PRO A 538 -25.83 2.22 -25.39
N HIS A 539 -26.71 1.33 -24.93
CA HIS A 539 -27.22 0.18 -25.69
C HIS A 539 -27.53 0.56 -27.14
N GLN A 540 -26.83 -0.04 -28.10
CA GLN A 540 -27.42 -0.26 -29.42
C GLN A 540 -28.43 -1.40 -29.25
N SER A 541 -29.72 -1.08 -29.36
CA SER A 541 -30.81 -2.06 -29.38
C SER A 541 -30.49 -3.19 -30.36
N PRO A 542 -30.72 -4.48 -30.00
CA PRO A 542 -30.75 -5.56 -30.98
C PRO A 542 -31.78 -5.21 -32.06
N ARG A 543 -31.37 -5.24 -33.33
CA ARG A 543 -32.25 -4.92 -34.47
C ARG A 543 -33.02 -6.12 -34.99
N ASP A 544 -32.86 -7.31 -34.40
CA ASP A 544 -33.41 -8.53 -34.98
C ASP A 544 -34.34 -9.30 -34.00
N PRO A 545 -35.65 -9.38 -34.30
CA PRO A 545 -36.63 -10.15 -33.50
C PRO A 545 -36.35 -11.67 -33.44
N ALA A 546 -35.44 -12.20 -34.26
CA ALA A 546 -35.14 -13.62 -34.30
C ALA A 546 -34.27 -14.13 -33.13
N GLU A 547 -33.48 -13.27 -32.47
CA GLU A 547 -32.64 -13.67 -31.32
C GLU A 547 -33.43 -13.88 -30.03
N VAL A 548 -34.64 -13.35 -29.93
CA VAL A 548 -35.47 -13.41 -28.71
C VAL A 548 -35.98 -14.84 -28.42
N LYS A 549 -36.08 -15.70 -29.46
CA LYS A 549 -36.64 -17.05 -29.31
C LYS A 549 -35.71 -18.07 -28.65
N ASN A 550 -34.40 -17.85 -28.68
CA ASN A 550 -33.41 -18.74 -28.05
C ASN A 550 -33.10 -18.36 -26.59
N LEU A 551 -33.68 -17.27 -26.08
CA LEU A 551 -33.44 -16.79 -24.71
C LEU A 551 -34.38 -17.44 -23.68
N ALA A 552 -35.52 -17.99 -24.11
CA ALA A 552 -36.48 -18.66 -23.23
C ALA A 552 -35.96 -20.01 -22.71
N ASP A 553 -35.14 -20.72 -23.49
CA ASP A 553 -34.57 -22.02 -23.10
C ASP A 553 -33.41 -21.90 -22.10
N LEU A 554 -32.81 -20.71 -21.95
CA LEU A 554 -31.80 -20.39 -20.93
C LEU A 554 -32.41 -20.06 -19.55
N VAL A 555 -33.74 -19.91 -19.46
CA VAL A 555 -34.46 -19.54 -18.22
C VAL A 555 -34.74 -20.76 -17.35
N GLU A 556 -34.82 -21.97 -17.92
CA GLU A 556 -34.96 -23.20 -17.13
C GLU A 556 -33.63 -23.70 -16.55
N HIS A 557 -32.50 -23.29 -17.14
CA HIS A 557 -31.15 -23.65 -16.70
C HIS A 557 -30.19 -22.46 -16.83
N PRO A 558 -30.12 -21.53 -15.86
CA PRO A 558 -29.06 -20.54 -15.85
C PRO A 558 -27.71 -21.28 -15.72
N PRO A 559 -26.70 -20.95 -16.53
CA PRO A 559 -25.38 -21.56 -16.36
C PRO A 559 -24.88 -21.27 -14.94
N GLU A 560 -24.45 -22.33 -14.24
CA GLU A 560 -23.90 -22.24 -12.89
C GLU A 560 -22.76 -21.21 -12.85
N GLY A 561 -22.88 -20.24 -11.95
CA GLY A 561 -21.76 -19.37 -11.55
C GLY A 561 -21.72 -17.95 -12.12
N SER A 562 -22.73 -17.47 -12.86
CA SER A 562 -22.77 -16.03 -13.18
C SER A 562 -23.17 -15.24 -11.92
N ALA A 563 -22.19 -14.82 -11.14
CA ALA A 563 -22.37 -13.75 -10.16
C ALA A 563 -22.58 -12.42 -10.91
N SER A 564 -23.73 -12.26 -11.57
CA SER A 564 -24.20 -10.97 -12.08
C SER A 564 -24.79 -10.14 -10.93
N ALA A 565 -23.98 -9.93 -9.88
CA ALA A 565 -24.26 -8.99 -8.81
C ALA A 565 -24.06 -7.54 -9.26
N ASP A 566 -23.43 -7.33 -10.42
CA ASP A 566 -23.08 -6.04 -10.97
C ASP A 566 -24.29 -5.09 -11.18
N GLY A 567 -25.55 -5.53 -11.12
CA GLY A 567 -26.71 -4.66 -11.36
C GLY A 567 -27.19 -3.79 -10.18
N PHE A 568 -26.67 -4.01 -8.97
CA PHE A 568 -27.33 -3.55 -7.73
C PHE A 568 -26.67 -2.37 -7.01
N PHE A 569 -25.45 -1.98 -7.38
CA PHE A 569 -24.55 -1.19 -6.50
C PHE A 569 -24.22 0.23 -6.96
N PHE A 570 -24.77 0.69 -8.08
CA PHE A 570 -24.32 1.97 -8.65
C PHE A 570 -25.00 3.18 -8.02
N ILE A 571 -24.29 3.86 -7.14
CA ILE A 571 -24.46 5.31 -6.95
C ILE A 571 -23.59 6.00 -8.00
N ARG A 572 -24.17 6.97 -8.71
CA ARG A 572 -23.49 7.74 -9.74
C ARG A 572 -22.59 8.78 -9.07
N ILE A 573 -21.27 8.67 -9.21
CA ILE A 573 -20.35 9.77 -8.90
C ILE A 573 -19.61 10.24 -10.16
N PRO A 574 -19.19 11.52 -10.22
CA PRO A 574 -18.28 11.98 -11.26
C PRO A 574 -17.02 11.12 -11.34
N THR A 575 -16.53 10.86 -12.56
CA THR A 575 -15.32 10.05 -12.79
C THR A 575 -14.09 10.58 -12.06
N GLU A 576 -14.01 11.89 -11.80
CA GLU A 576 -12.94 12.49 -11.00
C GLU A 576 -13.01 12.11 -9.52
N GLU A 577 -14.20 12.04 -8.93
CA GLU A 577 -14.39 11.59 -7.54
C GLU A 577 -14.03 10.10 -7.40
N TRP A 578 -14.25 9.29 -8.44
CA TRP A 578 -13.83 7.89 -8.46
C TRP A 578 -12.30 7.78 -8.47
N ARG A 579 -11.63 8.50 -9.37
CA ARG A 579 -10.16 8.47 -9.50
C ARG A 579 -9.48 8.99 -8.24
N LYS A 580 -9.99 10.06 -7.63
CA LYS A 580 -9.43 10.68 -6.42
C LYS A 580 -10.46 10.72 -5.28
N PRO A 581 -10.81 9.57 -4.69
CA PRO A 581 -11.88 9.48 -3.71
C PRO A 581 -11.60 10.36 -2.50
N GLN A 582 -12.55 11.22 -2.18
CA GLN A 582 -12.50 12.06 -0.98
C GLN A 582 -13.31 11.42 0.15
N PRO A 583 -12.81 11.46 1.38
CA PRO A 583 -13.55 10.94 2.52
C PRO A 583 -14.75 11.83 2.85
N LYS A 584 -15.89 11.20 3.12
CA LYS A 584 -17.12 11.87 3.53
C LYS A 584 -17.76 11.13 4.71
N CYS A 585 -18.46 11.86 5.56
CA CYS A 585 -19.32 11.24 6.57
C CYS A 585 -20.61 10.81 5.89
N ILE A 586 -21.00 9.55 6.08
CA ILE A 586 -22.29 9.01 5.63
C ILE A 586 -23.07 8.49 6.82
N ARG A 587 -24.39 8.60 6.78
CA ARG A 587 -25.25 8.14 7.88
C ARG A 587 -25.22 6.61 7.97
N ARG A 588 -25.36 6.08 9.19
CA ARG A 588 -25.53 4.65 9.48
C ARG A 588 -26.99 4.24 9.61
N LEU A 589 -27.88 5.22 9.65
CA LEU A 589 -29.32 5.05 9.83
C LEU A 589 -30.05 5.71 8.66
N LEU A 590 -31.20 5.15 8.31
CA LEU A 590 -32.06 5.70 7.26
C LEU A 590 -32.59 7.10 7.63
N PRO A 591 -32.79 7.99 6.64
CA PRO A 591 -32.29 7.87 5.27
C PRO A 591 -30.76 7.95 5.23
N TYR A 592 -30.13 7.12 4.39
CA TYR A 592 -28.66 7.08 4.24
C TYR A 592 -28.08 8.29 3.51
N GLU A 593 -28.94 9.16 2.96
CA GLU A 593 -28.60 10.44 2.37
C GLU A 593 -28.39 11.50 3.47
N SER A 594 -27.32 12.29 3.33
CA SER A 594 -27.01 13.47 4.16
C SER A 594 -27.48 14.75 3.50
#